data_AF-A0A432K0Z2-F1
#
_entry.id   AF-A0A432K0Z2-F1
#
_cell.length_a   1.000
_cell.length_b   1.000
_cell.length_c   1.000
_cell.angle_alpha   90.00
_cell.angle_beta   90.00
_cell.angle_gamma   90.00
#
_symmetry.space_group_name_H-M   'P 1'
#
loop_
_entity.id
_entity.type
_entity.pdbx_description
1 polymer ?
#
loop_
_entity_poly.entity_id
_entity_poly.type
_entity_poly.pdbx_seq_one_letter_code
_entity_poly.pdbx_strand_id
1 'polypeptide(L)'
;MDPDTFVVGTLSATNVQPASLVAGAVGDVGVTFIISDPLPTDGKIAITFPSGFRLNSGSATAMGDDGASFDGTTSVSVSGQIATITRVGDGDSIDADTVVTLTLTSIKNPPVSGSSKSYIIKTTTSLDTTLDVDTAVRPDIITPGVLGFTDVEPASLVAKAVGRVTVSFTTANPLPGNGDIVITFPSGFGLIGSEVMSLAGDGPSIDGMTTVVLSEHSVIISRLEGSLVEADTKVFLVLNGIKNPPVSGPTGTYSVKTKTSAGVPIDQATSVPSDIMFEEVIPKLTENPLPDSSKRDSRSDVEPLTEAASEKPESIGAAPAEAASEDPESIGAALAEAAIEDPESIGAAIIFAREIDEHALGRALQKGRSRNPEALGVTNGVLSQEDLGSGIWVIVGVAGGTGLAILAILLLVLNRNRKNKRETELETN
;
A
#
# COMPACT_ATOMS: atom_id res chain seq x y z
N MET A 1 -30.00 41.81 -52.44
CA MET A 1 -29.30 40.52 -52.41
C MET A 1 -29.05 40.25 -50.95
N ASP A 2 -29.73 39.26 -50.39
CA ASP A 2 -29.36 38.75 -49.07
C ASP A 2 -27.95 38.15 -49.18
N PRO A 3 -27.06 38.37 -48.21
CA PRO A 3 -25.74 37.74 -48.24
C PRO A 3 -25.92 36.23 -48.16
N ASP A 4 -25.37 35.49 -49.13
CA ASP A 4 -25.31 34.02 -49.07
C ASP A 4 -24.64 33.62 -47.76
N THR A 5 -25.43 33.07 -46.85
CA THR A 5 -24.91 32.44 -45.63
C THR A 5 -24.32 31.10 -46.03
N PHE A 6 -23.00 31.00 -46.06
CA PHE A 6 -22.30 29.73 -46.17
C PHE A 6 -22.74 28.83 -45.01
N VAL A 7 -23.41 27.73 -45.33
CA VAL A 7 -23.78 26.70 -44.36
C VAL A 7 -22.58 25.78 -44.22
N VAL A 8 -22.10 25.60 -42.99
CA VAL A 8 -21.03 24.66 -42.66
C VAL A 8 -21.56 23.22 -42.81
N GLY A 9 -20.85 22.40 -43.57
CA GLY A 9 -21.11 20.97 -43.71
C GLY A 9 -20.89 20.18 -42.42
N THR A 10 -21.42 18.96 -42.38
CA THR A 10 -21.21 18.03 -41.26
C THR A 10 -20.36 16.86 -41.70
N LEU A 11 -19.36 16.48 -40.91
CA LEU A 11 -18.61 15.24 -41.16
C LEU A 11 -19.43 14.03 -40.74
N SER A 12 -19.29 12.91 -41.44
CA SER A 12 -19.94 11.65 -41.09
C SER A 12 -18.91 10.52 -40.90
N ALA A 13 -19.35 9.39 -40.33
CA ALA A 13 -18.49 8.24 -40.01
C ALA A 13 -17.20 8.62 -39.25
N THR A 14 -17.29 9.61 -38.36
CA THR A 14 -16.15 10.15 -37.63
C THR A 14 -15.67 9.19 -36.55
N ASN A 15 -14.35 9.04 -36.45
CA ASN A 15 -13.70 8.27 -35.41
C ASN A 15 -12.29 8.80 -35.17
N VAL A 16 -11.91 8.93 -33.90
CA VAL A 16 -10.55 9.23 -33.44
C VAL A 16 -10.22 8.15 -32.42
N GLN A 17 -9.15 7.39 -32.62
CA GLN A 17 -8.83 6.20 -31.82
C GLN A 17 -7.34 6.16 -31.50
N PRO A 18 -6.94 6.31 -30.23
CA PRO A 18 -5.59 5.99 -29.79
C PRO A 18 -5.29 4.50 -30.00
N ALA A 19 -4.06 4.19 -30.44
CA ALA A 19 -3.59 2.81 -30.64
C ALA A 19 -3.54 2.01 -29.32
N SER A 20 -3.28 2.70 -28.20
CA SER A 20 -3.40 2.16 -26.84
C SER A 20 -4.45 2.95 -26.08
N LEU A 21 -5.31 2.26 -25.32
CA LEU A 21 -6.31 2.88 -24.44
C LEU A 21 -5.83 2.97 -22.98
N VAL A 22 -4.54 2.78 -22.71
CA VAL A 22 -3.97 2.83 -21.35
C VAL A 22 -3.66 4.28 -20.95
N ALA A 23 -4.00 4.66 -19.71
CA ALA A 23 -3.73 5.99 -19.17
C ALA A 23 -2.23 6.32 -19.24
N GLY A 24 -1.91 7.51 -19.75
CA GLY A 24 -0.54 7.98 -19.93
C GLY A 24 0.26 7.29 -21.03
N ALA A 25 -0.29 6.32 -21.76
CA ALA A 25 0.40 5.75 -22.91
C ALA A 25 0.64 6.84 -23.97
N VAL A 26 1.84 6.83 -24.56
CA VAL A 26 2.19 7.67 -25.70
C VAL A 26 2.17 6.79 -26.94
N GLY A 27 1.50 7.24 -28.00
CA GLY A 27 1.48 6.51 -29.25
C GLY A 27 0.71 7.23 -30.34
N ASP A 28 0.38 6.44 -31.36
CA ASP A 28 -0.32 6.92 -32.53
C ASP A 28 -1.83 6.99 -32.30
N VAL A 29 -2.47 7.92 -33.00
CA VAL A 29 -3.93 8.10 -33.03
C VAL A 29 -4.39 8.03 -34.47
N GLY A 30 -5.23 7.03 -34.77
CA GLY A 30 -5.91 6.93 -36.04
C GLY A 30 -7.14 7.82 -36.08
N VAL A 31 -7.35 8.50 -37.20
CA VAL A 31 -8.51 9.36 -37.45
C VAL A 31 -9.16 8.94 -38.76
N THR A 32 -10.48 8.82 -38.77
CA THR A 32 -11.26 8.63 -40.00
C THR A 32 -12.55 9.42 -39.98
N PHE A 33 -12.97 9.87 -41.15
CA PHE A 33 -14.23 10.57 -41.38
C PHE A 33 -14.55 10.57 -42.88
N ILE A 34 -15.81 10.87 -43.21
CA ILE A 34 -16.26 11.16 -44.57
C ILE A 34 -16.51 12.67 -44.67
N ILE A 35 -15.90 13.28 -45.67
CA ILE A 35 -16.03 14.70 -46.00
C ILE A 35 -17.37 14.95 -46.69
N SER A 36 -18.07 16.05 -46.38
CA SER A 36 -19.30 16.44 -47.08
C SER A 36 -19.06 17.58 -48.08
N ASP A 37 -18.22 18.55 -47.74
CA ASP A 37 -17.80 19.63 -48.66
C ASP A 37 -16.38 19.38 -49.18
N PRO A 38 -16.13 19.42 -50.51
CA PRO A 38 -14.81 19.10 -51.07
C PRO A 38 -13.68 19.89 -50.40
N LEU A 39 -12.61 19.20 -49.99
CA LEU A 39 -11.45 19.83 -49.38
C LEU A 39 -10.49 20.31 -50.49
N PRO A 40 -10.19 21.61 -50.58
CA PRO A 40 -9.23 22.13 -51.55
C PRO A 40 -7.84 21.52 -51.41
N THR A 41 -7.02 21.63 -52.47
CA THR A 41 -5.66 21.09 -52.50
C THR A 41 -4.79 21.62 -51.35
N ASP A 42 -5.05 22.85 -50.88
CA ASP A 42 -4.38 23.56 -49.78
C ASP A 42 -5.24 23.65 -48.50
N GLY A 43 -6.33 22.88 -48.43
CA GLY A 43 -7.21 22.82 -47.26
C GLY A 43 -6.51 22.29 -46.00
N LYS A 44 -7.13 22.53 -44.84
CA LYS A 44 -6.63 22.06 -43.54
C LYS A 44 -7.61 21.12 -42.86
N ILE A 45 -7.07 20.24 -42.03
CA ILE A 45 -7.83 19.34 -41.15
C ILE A 45 -7.36 19.62 -39.72
N ALA A 46 -8.28 20.00 -38.84
CA ALA A 46 -8.01 20.26 -37.44
C ALA A 46 -8.69 19.22 -36.55
N ILE A 47 -7.90 18.56 -35.70
CA ILE A 47 -8.36 17.59 -34.70
C ILE A 47 -8.19 18.22 -33.33
N THR A 48 -9.29 18.45 -32.63
CA THR A 48 -9.26 18.93 -31.24
C THR A 48 -9.36 17.74 -30.31
N PHE A 49 -8.31 17.54 -29.53
CA PHE A 49 -8.28 16.55 -28.46
C PHE A 49 -8.93 17.11 -27.20
N PRO A 50 -9.64 16.28 -26.43
CA PRO A 50 -10.14 16.68 -25.13
C PRO A 50 -9.03 17.03 -24.14
N SER A 51 -9.40 17.70 -23.05
CA SER A 51 -8.50 17.91 -21.90
C SER A 51 -7.96 16.59 -21.36
N GLY A 52 -6.67 16.56 -21.04
CA GLY A 52 -6.00 15.37 -20.48
C GLY A 52 -5.01 14.76 -21.46
N PHE A 53 -5.33 14.74 -22.76
CA PHE A 53 -4.34 14.39 -23.78
C PHE A 53 -3.19 15.39 -23.76
N ARG A 54 -1.99 14.93 -24.12
CA ARG A 54 -0.85 15.80 -24.39
C ARG A 54 -0.34 15.51 -25.79
N LEU A 55 -0.42 16.51 -26.66
CA LEU A 55 0.23 16.47 -27.96
C LEU A 55 1.71 16.84 -27.76
N ASN A 56 2.55 16.48 -28.74
CA ASN A 56 4.00 16.67 -28.71
C ASN A 56 4.68 15.95 -27.53
N SER A 57 4.22 14.75 -27.20
CA SER A 57 4.75 13.99 -26.07
C SER A 57 6.00 13.21 -26.47
N GLY A 58 7.16 13.62 -25.97
CA GLY A 58 8.47 13.01 -26.28
C GLY A 58 9.08 13.50 -27.60
N SER A 59 8.25 13.72 -28.61
CA SER A 59 8.61 14.25 -29.93
C SER A 59 7.49 15.15 -30.46
N ALA A 60 7.75 15.92 -31.53
CA ALA A 60 6.70 16.68 -32.20
C ALA A 60 5.62 15.73 -32.78
N THR A 61 4.36 16.10 -32.60
CA THR A 61 3.22 15.44 -33.26
C THR A 61 3.37 15.62 -34.76
N ALA A 62 3.39 14.53 -35.50
CA ALA A 62 3.53 14.52 -36.94
C ALA A 62 2.54 13.53 -37.56
N MET A 63 2.48 13.50 -38.90
CA MET A 63 1.84 12.41 -39.61
C MET A 63 2.58 11.10 -39.28
N GLY A 64 1.82 10.04 -39.03
CA GLY A 64 2.35 8.69 -38.80
C GLY A 64 2.79 8.01 -40.09
N ASP A 65 3.42 6.84 -39.94
CA ASP A 65 3.99 6.08 -41.06
C ASP A 65 2.92 5.59 -42.05
N ASP A 66 1.71 5.32 -41.56
CA ASP A 66 0.54 5.00 -42.41
C ASP A 66 0.03 6.21 -43.22
N GLY A 67 0.52 7.41 -42.90
CA GLY A 67 0.26 8.63 -43.65
C GLY A 67 -1.21 9.07 -43.63
N ALA A 68 -1.61 9.75 -44.71
CA ALA A 68 -2.99 10.08 -45.01
C ALA A 68 -3.46 9.32 -46.24
N SER A 69 -4.78 9.11 -46.38
CA SER A 69 -5.39 8.49 -47.57
C SER A 69 -5.35 9.36 -48.84
N PHE A 70 -4.80 10.57 -48.75
CA PHE A 70 -4.71 11.54 -49.83
C PHE A 70 -3.25 11.83 -50.18
N ASP A 71 -3.04 12.38 -51.37
CA ASP A 71 -1.74 12.77 -51.88
C ASP A 71 -1.34 14.20 -51.47
N GLY A 72 -0.14 14.59 -51.90
CA GLY A 72 0.44 15.88 -51.62
C GLY A 72 1.22 15.93 -50.30
N THR A 73 2.00 17.00 -50.17
CA THR A 73 2.80 17.27 -48.98
C THR A 73 1.91 17.84 -47.87
N THR A 74 2.13 17.36 -46.65
CA THR A 74 1.46 17.88 -45.45
C THR A 74 2.45 18.37 -44.40
N SER A 75 1.95 19.24 -43.53
CA SER A 75 2.63 19.62 -42.29
C SER A 75 1.64 19.55 -41.13
N VAL A 76 2.13 19.20 -39.94
CA VAL A 76 1.32 19.18 -38.71
C VAL A 76 1.82 20.28 -37.78
N SER A 77 0.90 21.07 -37.27
CA SER A 77 1.14 22.07 -36.24
C SER A 77 0.25 21.81 -35.04
N VAL A 78 0.74 22.13 -33.84
CA VAL A 78 0.01 21.92 -32.59
C VAL A 78 -0.13 23.25 -31.87
N SER A 79 -1.37 23.58 -31.49
CA SER A 79 -1.69 24.73 -30.64
C SER A 79 -2.68 24.29 -29.55
N GLY A 80 -2.21 24.24 -28.31
CA GLY A 80 -2.97 23.68 -27.20
C GLY A 80 -3.34 22.21 -27.48
N GLN A 81 -4.63 21.91 -27.51
CA GLN A 81 -5.16 20.57 -27.80
C GLN A 81 -5.49 20.33 -29.28
N ILE A 82 -5.16 21.27 -30.17
CA ILE A 82 -5.54 21.18 -31.58
C ILE A 82 -4.32 20.79 -32.39
N ALA A 83 -4.38 19.64 -33.06
CA ALA A 83 -3.47 19.26 -34.14
C ALA A 83 -4.08 19.73 -35.47
N THR A 84 -3.37 20.59 -36.20
CA THR A 84 -3.79 21.08 -37.52
C THR A 84 -2.85 20.53 -38.58
N ILE A 85 -3.41 19.72 -39.47
CA ILE A 85 -2.78 19.22 -40.68
C ILE A 85 -3.03 20.26 -41.77
N THR A 86 -1.97 20.83 -42.34
CA THR A 86 -2.03 21.76 -43.46
C THR A 86 -1.50 21.09 -44.71
N ARG A 87 -2.31 21.05 -45.76
CA ARG A 87 -1.89 20.59 -47.10
C ARG A 87 -1.19 21.74 -47.83
N VAL A 88 -0.13 21.44 -48.57
CA VAL A 88 0.71 22.47 -49.24
C VAL A 88 0.11 22.92 -50.59
N GLY A 89 -0.82 22.15 -51.17
CA GLY A 89 -1.45 22.45 -52.45
C GLY A 89 -0.82 21.77 -53.67
N ASP A 90 0.09 20.81 -53.45
CA ASP A 90 0.79 20.03 -54.48
C ASP A 90 0.18 18.64 -54.74
N GLY A 91 -0.93 18.30 -54.08
CA GLY A 91 -1.77 17.13 -54.37
C GLY A 91 -3.15 17.52 -54.91
N ASP A 92 -4.00 16.52 -55.15
CA ASP A 92 -5.36 16.69 -55.67
C ASP A 92 -6.35 17.18 -54.59
N SER A 93 -7.46 17.80 -55.01
CA SER A 93 -8.56 18.10 -54.08
C SER A 93 -9.24 16.82 -53.64
N ILE A 94 -9.80 16.81 -52.43
CA ILE A 94 -10.57 15.67 -51.94
C ILE A 94 -12.05 15.95 -52.20
N ASP A 95 -12.67 15.13 -53.04
CA ASP A 95 -14.08 15.28 -53.37
C ASP A 95 -14.99 14.98 -52.16
N ALA A 96 -16.19 15.56 -52.18
CA ALA A 96 -17.26 15.20 -51.25
C ALA A 96 -17.54 13.68 -51.26
N ASP A 97 -18.06 13.18 -50.14
CA ASP A 97 -18.34 11.76 -49.89
C ASP A 97 -17.10 10.84 -49.90
N THR A 98 -15.89 11.40 -49.91
CA THR A 98 -14.65 10.64 -49.81
C THR A 98 -14.32 10.30 -48.36
N VAL A 99 -13.94 9.04 -48.12
CA VAL A 99 -13.38 8.60 -46.83
C VAL A 99 -11.95 9.12 -46.70
N VAL A 100 -11.71 9.88 -45.64
CA VAL A 100 -10.37 10.30 -45.22
C VAL A 100 -9.91 9.43 -44.05
N THR A 101 -8.68 8.93 -44.13
CA THR A 101 -7.97 8.32 -43.01
C THR A 101 -6.62 8.99 -42.83
N LEU A 102 -6.22 9.21 -41.57
CA LEU A 102 -4.88 9.71 -41.23
C LEU A 102 -4.43 9.19 -39.87
N THR A 103 -3.12 9.14 -39.67
CA THR A 103 -2.51 8.77 -38.38
C THR A 103 -1.68 9.94 -37.85
N LEU A 104 -1.82 10.26 -36.56
CA LEU A 104 -1.01 11.26 -35.85
C LEU A 104 -0.16 10.60 -34.77
N THR A 105 1.13 10.95 -34.69
CA THR A 105 2.08 10.34 -33.75
C THR A 105 2.26 11.16 -32.48
N SER A 106 2.93 10.58 -31.48
CA SER A 106 3.46 11.30 -30.31
C SER A 106 2.38 11.99 -29.46
N ILE A 107 1.21 11.34 -29.32
CA ILE A 107 0.10 11.83 -28.50
C ILE A 107 0.03 10.97 -27.23
N LYS A 108 0.09 11.61 -26.07
CA LYS A 108 -0.10 10.97 -24.77
C LYS A 108 -1.57 10.97 -24.38
N ASN A 109 -2.09 9.82 -23.99
CA ASN A 109 -3.40 9.68 -23.38
C ASN A 109 -3.50 10.45 -22.05
N PRO A 110 -4.72 10.79 -21.59
CA PRO A 110 -4.95 11.29 -20.24
C PRO A 110 -4.28 10.41 -19.18
N PRO A 111 -3.74 11.00 -18.09
CA PRO A 111 -3.04 10.24 -17.04
C PRO A 111 -4.01 9.50 -16.11
N VAL A 112 -5.31 9.55 -16.36
CA VAL A 112 -6.34 8.90 -15.56
C VAL A 112 -7.28 8.10 -16.45
N SER A 113 -7.85 7.04 -15.89
CA SER A 113 -8.87 6.23 -16.55
C SER A 113 -10.22 6.95 -16.68
N GLY A 114 -11.08 6.43 -17.55
CA GLY A 114 -12.44 6.94 -17.78
C GLY A 114 -12.64 7.46 -19.20
N SER A 115 -13.76 8.15 -19.41
CA SER A 115 -14.08 8.68 -20.73
C SER A 115 -13.07 9.74 -21.17
N SER A 116 -12.58 9.63 -22.40
CA SER A 116 -11.70 10.62 -23.02
C SER A 116 -12.41 11.95 -23.29
N LYS A 117 -13.75 11.98 -23.24
CA LYS A 117 -14.63 13.05 -23.76
C LYS A 117 -14.58 13.16 -25.29
N SER A 118 -15.50 13.92 -25.85
CA SER A 118 -15.65 14.00 -27.31
C SER A 118 -14.52 14.78 -27.98
N TYR A 119 -14.01 14.23 -29.08
CA TYR A 119 -13.12 14.93 -29.98
C TYR A 119 -13.91 15.86 -30.90
N ILE A 120 -13.21 16.79 -31.55
CA ILE A 120 -13.77 17.61 -32.63
C ILE A 120 -12.91 17.40 -33.87
N ILE A 121 -13.53 17.12 -35.01
CA ILE A 121 -12.88 17.15 -36.32
C ILE A 121 -13.46 18.32 -37.10
N LYS A 122 -12.59 19.10 -37.74
CA LYS A 122 -12.96 20.26 -38.53
C LYS A 122 -12.12 20.31 -39.80
N THR A 123 -12.76 20.54 -40.94
CA THR A 123 -12.07 20.85 -42.20
C THR A 123 -12.19 22.35 -42.49
N THR A 124 -11.15 22.94 -43.07
CA THR A 124 -11.16 24.36 -43.44
C THR A 124 -10.48 24.60 -44.78
N THR A 125 -10.76 25.75 -45.39
CA THR A 125 -9.89 26.31 -46.42
C THR A 125 -8.52 26.70 -45.84
N SER A 126 -7.57 27.05 -46.71
CA SER A 126 -6.26 27.59 -46.29
C SER A 126 -6.36 28.88 -45.46
N LEU A 127 -7.46 29.64 -45.63
CA LEU A 127 -7.78 30.87 -44.88
C LEU A 127 -8.63 30.61 -43.62
N ASP A 128 -8.69 29.37 -43.13
CA ASP A 128 -9.39 28.95 -41.90
C ASP A 128 -10.92 29.15 -41.93
N THR A 129 -11.50 29.31 -43.13
CA THR A 129 -12.96 29.27 -43.30
C THR A 129 -13.44 27.83 -43.14
N THR A 130 -14.44 27.61 -42.29
CA THR A 130 -14.92 26.26 -41.97
C THR A 130 -15.68 25.68 -43.15
N LEU A 131 -15.30 24.47 -43.56
CA LEU A 131 -16.02 23.70 -44.56
C LEU A 131 -16.96 22.74 -43.86
N ASP A 132 -16.41 21.76 -43.15
CA ASP A 132 -17.16 20.80 -42.35
C ASP A 132 -16.73 20.82 -40.87
N VAL A 133 -17.63 20.37 -40.00
CA VAL A 133 -17.32 20.10 -38.60
C VAL A 133 -18.12 18.92 -38.04
N ASP A 134 -17.50 18.15 -37.17
CA ASP A 134 -18.18 17.31 -36.19
C ASP A 134 -17.62 17.62 -34.80
N THR A 135 -18.47 18.19 -33.94
CA THR A 135 -18.13 18.61 -32.57
C THR A 135 -18.34 17.51 -31.53
N ALA A 136 -18.85 16.34 -31.91
CA ALA A 136 -19.29 15.30 -31.00
C ALA A 136 -18.78 13.91 -31.43
N VAL A 137 -17.55 13.86 -31.93
CA VAL A 137 -16.89 12.58 -32.25
C VAL A 137 -16.84 11.72 -30.98
N ARG A 138 -17.20 10.45 -31.12
CA ARG A 138 -17.41 9.54 -30.00
C ARG A 138 -16.15 9.45 -29.11
N PRO A 139 -16.30 9.52 -27.77
CA PRO A 139 -15.19 9.34 -26.85
C PRO A 139 -14.72 7.88 -26.78
N ASP A 140 -13.49 7.71 -26.35
CA ASP A 140 -12.90 6.44 -25.90
C ASP A 140 -13.09 6.23 -24.40
N ILE A 141 -12.86 5.00 -23.95
CA ILE A 141 -12.71 4.64 -22.55
C ILE A 141 -11.25 4.29 -22.28
N ILE A 142 -10.57 5.18 -21.56
CA ILE A 142 -9.19 4.98 -21.11
C ILE A 142 -9.19 4.04 -19.90
N THR A 143 -8.37 3.00 -19.94
CA THR A 143 -8.13 2.09 -18.82
C THR A 143 -7.00 2.63 -17.93
N PRO A 144 -6.94 2.26 -16.64
CA PRO A 144 -5.87 2.71 -15.77
C PRO A 144 -4.49 2.28 -16.28
N GLY A 145 -3.45 3.04 -15.94
CA GLY A 145 -2.06 2.66 -16.16
C GLY A 145 -1.68 1.43 -15.34
N VAL A 146 -0.50 0.87 -15.61
CA VAL A 146 0.00 -0.32 -14.91
C VAL A 146 1.09 0.11 -13.94
N LEU A 147 0.92 -0.20 -12.65
CA LEU A 147 1.98 0.02 -11.67
C LEU A 147 3.16 -0.92 -11.95
N GLY A 148 4.37 -0.38 -11.98
CA GLY A 148 5.60 -1.15 -12.14
C GLY A 148 6.07 -1.75 -10.83
N PHE A 149 6.83 -2.85 -10.88
CA PHE A 149 7.54 -3.46 -9.75
C PHE A 149 6.72 -3.52 -8.44
N THR A 150 5.45 -3.91 -8.55
CA THR A 150 4.54 -3.92 -7.39
C THR A 150 4.74 -5.17 -6.55
N ASP A 151 4.88 -4.97 -5.24
CA ASP A 151 5.13 -6.00 -4.25
C ASP A 151 4.37 -5.70 -2.95
N VAL A 152 3.86 -6.74 -2.29
CA VAL A 152 3.13 -6.68 -1.02
C VAL A 152 3.60 -7.88 -0.19
N GLU A 153 4.38 -7.63 0.85
CA GLU A 153 5.08 -8.68 1.60
C GLU A 153 4.77 -8.57 3.11
N PRO A 154 4.09 -9.55 3.72
CA PRO A 154 3.99 -9.68 5.17
C PRO A 154 5.35 -9.97 5.81
N ALA A 155 5.66 -9.27 6.91
CA ALA A 155 6.93 -9.49 7.62
C ALA A 155 7.02 -10.86 8.31
N SER A 156 5.87 -11.46 8.63
CA SER A 156 5.76 -12.84 9.10
C SER A 156 4.87 -13.61 8.12
N LEU A 157 5.28 -14.83 7.76
CA LEU A 157 4.49 -15.75 6.96
C LEU A 157 3.78 -16.81 7.82
N VAL A 158 3.62 -16.57 9.13
CA VAL A 158 2.90 -17.49 10.03
C VAL A 158 1.41 -17.16 10.02
N ALA A 159 0.56 -18.18 9.88
CA ALA A 159 -0.90 -18.03 9.93
C ALA A 159 -1.34 -17.36 11.24
N LYS A 160 -2.39 -16.51 11.17
CA LYS A 160 -2.93 -15.69 12.28
C LYS A 160 -1.97 -14.67 12.92
N ALA A 161 -0.70 -14.65 12.54
CA ALA A 161 0.25 -13.67 13.06
C ALA A 161 -0.24 -12.25 12.74
N VAL A 162 -0.04 -11.34 13.69
CA VAL A 162 -0.32 -9.92 13.52
C VAL A 162 1.01 -9.21 13.35
N GLY A 163 1.17 -8.45 12.27
CA GLY A 163 2.45 -7.84 11.99
C GLY A 163 2.39 -6.73 10.96
N ARG A 164 3.59 -6.40 10.48
CA ARG A 164 3.78 -5.41 9.42
C ARG A 164 3.63 -6.06 8.06
N VAL A 165 3.21 -5.28 7.08
CA VAL A 165 3.24 -5.61 5.65
C VAL A 165 3.93 -4.47 4.94
N THR A 166 4.97 -4.77 4.16
CA THR A 166 5.63 -3.79 3.30
C THR A 166 4.97 -3.78 1.94
N VAL A 167 4.69 -2.61 1.39
CA VAL A 167 4.11 -2.43 0.05
C VAL A 167 5.05 -1.54 -0.74
N SER A 168 5.41 -1.96 -1.96
CA SER A 168 6.19 -1.12 -2.87
C SER A 168 5.66 -1.20 -4.28
N PHE A 169 5.83 -0.12 -5.05
CA PHE A 169 5.48 -0.05 -6.46
C PHE A 169 6.15 1.16 -7.12
N THR A 170 6.17 1.19 -8.44
CA THR A 170 6.57 2.35 -9.25
C THR A 170 5.34 2.92 -9.96
N THR A 171 5.09 4.22 -9.80
CA THR A 171 4.02 4.92 -10.52
C THR A 171 4.29 4.93 -12.03
N ALA A 172 3.26 4.74 -12.85
CA ALA A 172 3.37 4.94 -14.30
C ALA A 172 2.86 6.33 -14.71
N ASN A 173 1.90 6.86 -13.93
CA ASN A 173 1.37 8.20 -14.07
C ASN A 173 1.58 9.00 -12.79
N PRO A 174 1.70 10.34 -12.86
CA PRO A 174 1.86 11.16 -11.67
C PRO A 174 0.67 10.99 -10.72
N LEU A 175 0.95 10.77 -9.42
CA LEU A 175 -0.04 10.71 -8.36
C LEU A 175 -0.14 12.08 -7.68
N PRO A 176 -1.28 12.79 -7.79
CA PRO A 176 -1.48 14.09 -7.16
C PRO A 176 -1.20 14.07 -5.64
N GLY A 177 -0.85 15.24 -5.11
CA GLY A 177 -0.59 15.45 -3.69
C GLY A 177 -1.74 15.12 -2.75
N ASN A 178 -2.97 15.11 -3.27
CA ASN A 178 -4.19 14.69 -2.59
C ASN A 178 -4.74 13.36 -3.11
N GLY A 179 -3.95 12.59 -3.87
CA GLY A 179 -4.38 11.31 -4.40
C GLY A 179 -4.45 10.21 -3.33
N ASP A 180 -5.17 9.14 -3.65
CA ASP A 180 -5.34 7.97 -2.80
C ASP A 180 -4.50 6.80 -3.29
N ILE A 181 -4.06 5.97 -2.34
CA ILE A 181 -3.46 4.66 -2.59
C ILE A 181 -4.36 3.61 -1.94
N VAL A 182 -4.78 2.62 -2.72
CA VAL A 182 -5.66 1.54 -2.26
C VAL A 182 -4.92 0.22 -2.39
N ILE A 183 -4.71 -0.45 -1.26
CA ILE A 183 -4.15 -1.80 -1.18
C ILE A 183 -5.31 -2.73 -0.82
N THR A 184 -5.55 -3.73 -1.64
CA THR A 184 -6.57 -4.76 -1.38
C THR A 184 -5.88 -6.07 -1.08
N PHE A 185 -6.13 -6.57 0.11
CA PHE A 185 -5.69 -7.86 0.58
C PHE A 185 -6.66 -8.95 0.10
N PRO A 186 -6.16 -10.17 -0.17
CA PRO A 186 -7.02 -11.33 -0.36
C PRO A 186 -7.92 -11.61 0.85
N SER A 187 -8.94 -12.44 0.64
CA SER A 187 -9.77 -12.95 1.73
C SER A 187 -8.94 -13.70 2.78
N GLY A 188 -9.26 -13.49 4.06
CA GLY A 188 -8.61 -14.19 5.18
C GLY A 188 -7.67 -13.29 5.99
N PHE A 189 -7.14 -12.22 5.38
CA PHE A 189 -6.44 -11.19 6.15
C PHE A 189 -7.42 -10.44 7.06
N GLY A 190 -6.99 -10.18 8.29
CA GLY A 190 -7.70 -9.31 9.22
C GLY A 190 -7.04 -7.94 9.27
N LEU A 191 -7.81 -6.88 9.02
CA LEU A 191 -7.32 -5.50 9.17
C LEU A 191 -7.66 -5.02 10.58
N ILE A 192 -6.70 -5.10 11.50
CA ILE A 192 -6.89 -4.78 12.93
C ILE A 192 -6.09 -3.54 13.32
N GLY A 193 -6.76 -2.38 13.35
CA GLY A 193 -6.26 -1.23 14.11
C GLY A 193 -6.26 0.10 13.36
N SER A 194 -6.58 1.13 14.12
CA SER A 194 -6.58 2.56 13.77
C SER A 194 -5.24 3.25 14.05
N GLU A 195 -4.15 2.49 14.22
CA GLU A 195 -2.86 3.02 14.62
C GLU A 195 -1.94 3.24 13.41
N VAL A 196 -1.45 4.47 13.35
CA VAL A 196 -0.73 5.11 12.25
C VAL A 196 0.29 4.19 11.59
N MET A 197 0.10 3.99 10.28
CA MET A 197 1.11 3.45 9.37
C MET A 197 2.34 4.36 9.41
N SER A 198 3.47 3.88 9.92
CA SER A 198 4.73 4.63 9.81
C SER A 198 5.26 4.46 8.39
N LEU A 199 5.06 5.48 7.56
CA LEU A 199 5.60 5.57 6.20
C LEU A 199 7.11 5.82 6.25
N ALA A 200 7.90 4.80 6.62
CA ALA A 200 9.35 4.90 6.63
C ALA A 200 9.98 3.92 5.62
N GLY A 201 10.71 4.47 4.65
CA GLY A 201 11.62 3.75 3.75
C GLY A 201 12.38 4.72 2.85
N ASP A 202 13.66 4.45 2.62
CA ASP A 202 14.57 5.29 1.82
C ASP A 202 14.13 5.37 0.34
N GLY A 203 13.60 6.53 -0.05
CA GLY A 203 12.98 6.87 -1.35
C GLY A 203 11.88 7.91 -1.11
N PRO A 204 11.25 8.58 -2.11
CA PRO A 204 10.19 9.56 -1.86
C PRO A 204 8.93 8.86 -1.30
N SER A 205 8.99 8.53 -0.02
CA SER A 205 7.92 8.03 0.83
C SER A 205 6.95 9.19 1.00
N ILE A 206 5.90 9.18 0.17
CA ILE A 206 4.77 10.12 0.14
C ILE A 206 4.75 11.12 1.30
N ASP A 207 4.89 12.41 0.98
CA ASP A 207 4.79 13.50 1.94
C ASP A 207 3.33 13.94 2.16
N GLY A 208 3.18 14.94 3.03
CA GLY A 208 1.89 15.45 3.47
C GLY A 208 1.34 14.70 4.67
N MET A 209 0.14 15.10 5.09
CA MET A 209 -0.62 14.37 6.09
C MET A 209 -1.33 13.20 5.42
N THR A 210 -1.35 12.03 6.06
CA THR A 210 -2.07 10.87 5.55
C THR A 210 -3.19 10.46 6.49
N THR A 211 -4.32 10.06 5.91
CA THR A 211 -5.42 9.42 6.64
C THR A 211 -5.60 8.01 6.11
N VAL A 212 -5.87 7.07 7.01
CA VAL A 212 -6.06 5.67 6.66
C VAL A 212 -7.49 5.26 6.97
N VAL A 213 -8.16 4.69 5.98
CA VAL A 213 -9.50 4.11 6.11
C VAL A 213 -9.41 2.64 5.78
N LEU A 214 -9.94 1.81 6.68
CA LEU A 214 -10.08 0.37 6.46
C LEU A 214 -11.48 0.09 5.89
N SER A 215 -11.55 -0.79 4.88
CA SER A 215 -12.80 -1.21 4.25
C SER A 215 -12.74 -2.70 3.96
N GLU A 216 -13.35 -3.53 4.81
CA GLU A 216 -13.33 -5.01 4.78
C GLU A 216 -11.97 -5.64 4.47
N HIS A 217 -11.54 -5.65 3.21
CA HIS A 217 -10.31 -6.22 2.69
C HIS A 217 -9.31 -5.18 2.13
N SER A 218 -9.63 -3.89 2.21
CA SER A 218 -8.81 -2.82 1.64
C SER A 218 -8.33 -1.84 2.69
N VAL A 219 -7.08 -1.39 2.51
CA VAL A 219 -6.48 -0.24 3.17
C VAL A 219 -6.45 0.90 2.17
N ILE A 220 -7.14 2.00 2.49
CA ILE A 220 -7.18 3.22 1.69
C ILE A 220 -6.35 4.27 2.42
N ILE A 221 -5.29 4.73 1.77
CA ILE A 221 -4.41 5.80 2.26
C ILE A 221 -4.72 7.04 1.42
N SER A 222 -5.35 8.03 2.04
CA SER A 222 -5.59 9.32 1.41
C SER A 222 -4.51 10.30 1.84
N ARG A 223 -3.99 11.06 0.87
CA ARG A 223 -2.99 12.11 1.11
C ARG A 223 -3.70 13.46 1.21
N LEU A 224 -3.21 14.31 2.11
CA LEU A 224 -3.64 15.70 2.27
C LEU A 224 -2.41 16.59 2.28
N GLU A 225 -2.42 17.62 1.43
CA GLU A 225 -1.32 18.58 1.29
C GLU A 225 0.04 17.94 0.93
N GLY A 226 0.06 16.75 0.33
CA GLY A 226 1.28 16.18 -0.23
C GLY A 226 1.73 16.92 -1.48
N SER A 227 2.98 16.72 -1.88
CA SER A 227 3.49 17.09 -3.20
C SER A 227 3.10 16.06 -4.28
N LEU A 228 3.19 16.48 -5.54
CA LEU A 228 3.01 15.58 -6.67
C LEU A 228 4.08 14.48 -6.64
N VAL A 229 3.66 13.22 -6.67
CA VAL A 229 4.57 12.10 -6.96
C VAL A 229 4.62 11.96 -8.47
N GLU A 230 5.78 12.17 -9.07
CA GLU A 230 5.94 12.09 -10.52
C GLU A 230 5.74 10.66 -11.04
N ALA A 231 5.62 10.51 -12.36
CA ALA A 231 5.71 9.21 -13.00
C ALA A 231 7.10 8.58 -12.76
N ASP A 232 7.20 7.26 -12.94
CA ASP A 232 8.43 6.46 -12.78
C ASP A 232 9.06 6.57 -11.39
N THR A 233 8.25 6.92 -10.38
CA THR A 233 8.71 7.11 -9.00
C THR A 233 8.38 5.90 -8.15
N LYS A 234 9.38 5.37 -7.45
CA LYS A 234 9.19 4.27 -6.50
C LYS A 234 8.54 4.80 -5.22
N VAL A 235 7.42 4.20 -4.86
CA VAL A 235 6.69 4.39 -3.60
C VAL A 235 6.93 3.19 -2.70
N PHE A 236 7.15 3.44 -1.42
CA PHE A 236 7.33 2.42 -0.39
C PHE A 236 6.47 2.77 0.83
N LEU A 237 5.71 1.80 1.32
CA LEU A 237 4.78 1.95 2.43
C LEU A 237 4.98 0.80 3.41
N VAL A 238 4.80 1.08 4.70
CA VAL A 238 4.74 0.05 5.74
C VAL A 238 3.38 0.12 6.40
N LEU A 239 2.66 -1.00 6.34
CA LEU A 239 1.35 -1.17 6.94
C LEU A 239 1.50 -1.97 8.24
N ASN A 240 1.01 -1.47 9.37
CA ASN A 240 1.03 -2.17 10.66
C ASN A 240 -0.36 -2.74 10.97
N GLY A 241 -0.43 -3.67 11.94
CA GLY A 241 -1.72 -4.18 12.42
C GLY A 241 -2.46 -5.05 11.40
N ILE A 242 -1.73 -5.72 10.52
CA ILE A 242 -2.32 -6.65 9.55
C ILE A 242 -2.20 -8.06 10.12
N LYS A 243 -3.34 -8.73 10.28
CA LYS A 243 -3.43 -10.14 10.69
C LYS A 243 -3.39 -11.02 9.46
N ASN A 244 -2.48 -11.97 9.43
CA ASN A 244 -2.37 -12.97 8.38
C ASN A 244 -3.59 -13.92 8.34
N PRO A 245 -3.83 -14.58 7.19
CA PRO A 245 -4.86 -15.59 7.05
C PRO A 245 -4.83 -16.66 8.15
N PRO A 246 -5.98 -17.23 8.53
CA PRO A 246 -6.07 -18.15 9.66
C PRO A 246 -5.51 -19.55 9.39
N VAL A 247 -5.22 -19.86 8.12
CA VAL A 247 -4.75 -21.16 7.64
C VAL A 247 -3.45 -21.00 6.85
N SER A 248 -2.66 -22.07 6.82
CA SER A 248 -1.49 -22.18 5.95
C SER A 248 -1.90 -22.31 4.47
N GLY A 249 -0.95 -22.05 3.57
CA GLY A 249 -1.15 -22.09 2.13
C GLY A 249 -1.07 -20.71 1.47
N PRO A 250 -1.39 -20.62 0.16
CA PRO A 250 -1.27 -19.39 -0.58
C PRO A 250 -2.24 -18.31 -0.07
N THR A 251 -1.76 -17.09 0.05
CA THR A 251 -2.57 -15.95 0.50
C THR A 251 -3.65 -15.54 -0.51
N GLY A 252 -3.42 -15.83 -1.80
CA GLY A 252 -4.18 -15.23 -2.90
C GLY A 252 -3.49 -13.96 -3.41
N THR A 253 -4.02 -13.34 -4.46
CA THR A 253 -3.37 -12.19 -5.11
C THR A 253 -3.77 -10.87 -4.45
N TYR A 254 -2.79 -10.04 -4.13
CA TYR A 254 -3.05 -8.66 -3.72
C TYR A 254 -3.37 -7.79 -4.95
N SER A 255 -3.96 -6.62 -4.70
CA SER A 255 -3.98 -5.55 -5.70
C SER A 255 -3.64 -4.20 -5.10
N VAL A 256 -2.98 -3.37 -5.88
CA VAL A 256 -2.62 -1.99 -5.52
C VAL A 256 -3.17 -1.06 -6.59
N LYS A 257 -3.76 0.07 -6.18
CA LYS A 257 -4.28 1.10 -7.09
C LYS A 257 -3.88 2.48 -6.59
N THR A 258 -3.56 3.37 -7.52
CA THR A 258 -3.50 4.80 -7.27
C THR A 258 -4.75 5.47 -7.84
N LYS A 259 -5.28 6.47 -7.14
CA LYS A 259 -6.50 7.20 -7.57
C LYS A 259 -6.33 8.69 -7.33
N THR A 260 -7.10 9.47 -8.08
CA THR A 260 -7.36 10.87 -7.71
C THR A 260 -8.21 10.92 -6.43
N SER A 261 -8.25 12.07 -5.74
CA SER A 261 -9.16 12.30 -4.60
C SER A 261 -10.65 12.15 -4.93
N ALA A 262 -11.02 12.22 -6.21
CA ALA A 262 -12.37 11.95 -6.68
C ALA A 262 -12.64 10.44 -6.89
N GLY A 263 -11.69 9.56 -6.56
CA GLY A 263 -11.80 8.11 -6.70
C GLY A 263 -11.57 7.57 -8.12
N VAL A 264 -11.20 8.42 -9.08
CA VAL A 264 -10.88 7.98 -10.46
C VAL A 264 -9.52 7.27 -10.47
N PRO A 265 -9.43 6.00 -10.94
CA PRO A 265 -8.16 5.28 -11.01
C PRO A 265 -7.16 5.92 -11.96
N ILE A 266 -5.91 5.97 -11.51
CA ILE A 266 -4.73 6.46 -12.23
C ILE A 266 -3.97 5.24 -12.76
N ASP A 267 -3.37 4.48 -11.86
CA ASP A 267 -2.65 3.24 -12.14
C ASP A 267 -3.17 2.08 -11.28
N GLN A 268 -2.90 0.85 -11.71
CA GLN A 268 -3.21 -0.35 -10.94
C GLN A 268 -2.24 -1.51 -11.20
N ALA A 269 -2.10 -2.37 -10.21
CA ALA A 269 -1.62 -3.74 -10.32
C ALA A 269 -2.69 -4.65 -9.71
N THR A 270 -3.38 -5.42 -10.55
CA THR A 270 -4.51 -6.26 -10.11
C THR A 270 -4.12 -7.66 -9.69
N SER A 271 -2.89 -8.09 -10.01
CA SER A 271 -2.39 -9.44 -9.81
C SER A 271 -0.99 -9.39 -9.21
N VAL A 272 -0.88 -8.80 -8.03
CA VAL A 272 0.37 -8.84 -7.27
C VAL A 272 0.55 -10.27 -6.74
N PRO A 273 1.76 -10.87 -6.82
CA PRO A 273 2.01 -12.24 -6.40
C PRO A 273 1.52 -12.56 -4.99
N SER A 274 1.09 -13.80 -4.78
CA SER A 274 0.70 -14.31 -3.47
C SER A 274 1.90 -14.82 -2.69
N ASP A 275 1.80 -14.78 -1.36
CA ASP A 275 2.74 -15.41 -0.45
C ASP A 275 2.25 -16.79 -0.02
N ILE A 276 3.12 -17.57 0.61
CA ILE A 276 2.76 -18.86 1.21
C ILE A 276 2.81 -18.71 2.73
N MET A 277 1.65 -18.86 3.37
CA MET A 277 1.53 -18.91 4.82
C MET A 277 1.89 -20.31 5.34
N PHE A 278 2.57 -20.35 6.47
CA PHE A 278 2.92 -21.55 7.21
C PHE A 278 2.02 -21.71 8.42
N GLU A 279 1.80 -22.96 8.83
CA GLU A 279 1.04 -23.24 10.05
C GLU A 279 1.74 -22.59 11.24
N GLU A 280 0.93 -22.14 12.18
CA GLU A 280 1.40 -21.83 13.52
C GLU A 280 1.92 -23.13 14.14
N VAL A 281 3.23 -23.35 14.05
CA VAL A 281 3.87 -24.51 14.68
C VAL A 281 3.87 -24.26 16.18
N ILE A 282 2.82 -24.74 16.84
CA ILE A 282 2.87 -25.00 18.27
C ILE A 282 3.78 -26.23 18.40
N PRO A 283 4.98 -26.13 19.02
CA PRO A 283 5.79 -27.31 19.24
C PRO A 283 4.96 -28.33 20.04
N LYS A 284 4.59 -29.44 19.40
CA LYS A 284 4.08 -30.60 20.12
C LYS A 284 5.19 -31.04 21.05
N LEU A 285 4.99 -30.87 22.36
CA LEU A 285 5.70 -31.67 23.34
C LEU A 285 5.45 -33.13 22.95
N THR A 286 6.46 -33.78 22.37
CA THR A 286 6.47 -35.24 22.32
C THR A 286 6.32 -35.69 23.75
N GLU A 287 5.19 -36.32 24.08
CA GLU A 287 5.00 -37.04 25.32
C GLU A 287 6.09 -38.13 25.42
N ASN A 288 7.28 -37.76 25.87
CA ASN A 288 8.18 -38.72 26.44
C ASN A 288 7.52 -39.16 27.74
N PRO A 289 7.29 -40.47 27.96
CA PRO A 289 6.72 -40.94 29.20
C PRO A 289 7.58 -40.42 30.36
N LEU A 290 6.95 -39.73 31.30
CA LEU A 290 7.56 -39.26 32.54
C LEU A 290 8.43 -40.38 33.13
N PRO A 291 9.75 -40.16 33.29
CA PRO A 291 10.58 -41.14 33.99
C PRO A 291 10.10 -41.20 35.44
N ASP A 292 9.99 -42.44 35.93
CA ASP A 292 9.57 -42.79 37.28
C ASP A 292 10.22 -41.86 38.33
N SER A 293 9.35 -41.23 39.14
CA SER A 293 9.61 -40.18 40.13
C SER A 293 10.61 -40.52 41.26
N SER A 294 11.34 -41.63 41.16
CA SER A 294 12.18 -42.16 42.24
C SER A 294 13.66 -41.78 42.16
N LYS A 295 14.13 -41.03 41.15
CA LYS A 295 15.49 -40.47 41.10
C LYS A 295 15.54 -39.10 40.42
N ARG A 296 15.24 -38.03 41.18
CA ARG A 296 15.49 -36.64 40.76
C ARG A 296 16.90 -36.23 41.16
N ASP A 297 17.81 -36.18 40.19
CA ASP A 297 19.01 -35.34 40.29
C ASP A 297 18.67 -34.00 39.61
N SER A 298 18.63 -32.93 40.40
CA SER A 298 18.18 -31.58 40.03
C SER A 298 19.13 -30.82 39.09
N ARG A 299 19.81 -31.54 38.19
CA ARG A 299 20.77 -30.98 37.22
C ARG A 299 20.48 -31.37 35.77
N SER A 300 19.66 -32.38 35.49
CA SER A 300 19.37 -32.82 34.11
C SER A 300 18.33 -31.97 33.38
N ASP A 301 17.62 -31.10 34.09
CA ASP A 301 16.46 -30.37 33.54
C ASP A 301 16.80 -28.91 33.19
N VAL A 302 18.01 -28.44 33.49
CA VAL A 302 18.42 -27.03 33.34
C VAL A 302 18.96 -26.74 31.93
N GLU A 303 19.76 -27.64 31.36
CA GLU A 303 20.31 -27.52 29.99
C GLU A 303 19.24 -27.32 28.88
N PRO A 304 18.13 -28.08 28.83
CA PRO A 304 17.13 -27.88 27.77
C PRO A 304 16.32 -26.59 27.90
N LEU A 305 16.27 -25.99 29.10
CA LEU A 305 15.56 -24.71 29.34
C LEU A 305 16.40 -23.51 28.89
N THR A 306 17.72 -23.55 29.09
CA THR A 306 18.63 -22.46 28.72
C THR A 306 18.98 -22.47 27.23
N GLU A 307 19.16 -23.64 26.64
CA GLU A 307 19.39 -23.76 25.18
C GLU A 307 18.15 -23.33 24.38
N ALA A 308 16.94 -23.70 24.83
CA ALA A 308 15.68 -23.29 24.20
C ALA A 308 15.35 -21.79 24.38
N ALA A 309 15.74 -21.17 25.49
CA ALA A 309 15.53 -19.73 25.75
C ALA A 309 16.35 -18.84 24.81
N SER A 310 17.51 -19.33 24.34
CA SER A 310 18.37 -18.61 23.40
C SER A 310 17.82 -18.60 21.96
N GLU A 311 17.04 -19.61 21.56
CA GLU A 311 16.61 -19.76 20.16
C GLU A 311 15.28 -19.04 19.84
N LYS A 312 14.28 -19.03 20.75
CA LYS A 312 12.97 -18.35 20.54
C LYS A 312 12.27 -17.94 21.86
N PRO A 313 12.50 -16.74 22.39
CA PRO A 313 11.92 -16.27 23.66
C PRO A 313 10.38 -16.15 23.63
N GLU A 314 9.78 -15.89 22.47
CA GLU A 314 8.33 -15.74 22.28
C GLU A 314 7.56 -17.06 22.46
N SER A 315 8.19 -18.21 22.15
CA SER A 315 7.53 -19.52 22.23
C SER A 315 7.49 -20.10 23.65
N ILE A 316 8.34 -19.58 24.54
CA ILE A 316 8.43 -20.07 25.92
C ILE A 316 7.39 -19.39 26.80
N GLY A 317 6.94 -18.16 26.55
CA GLY A 317 5.97 -17.47 27.44
C GLY A 317 4.72 -18.29 27.80
N ALA A 318 4.24 -19.13 26.89
CA ALA A 318 3.08 -20.00 27.13
C ALA A 318 3.36 -21.16 28.11
N ALA A 319 4.56 -21.74 28.11
CA ALA A 319 4.87 -22.96 28.86
C ALA A 319 4.96 -22.77 30.39
N PRO A 320 5.60 -21.70 30.94
CA PRO A 320 5.62 -21.42 32.37
C PRO A 320 4.25 -21.01 32.91
N ALA A 321 3.39 -20.36 32.13
CA ALA A 321 2.07 -19.92 32.59
C ALA A 321 1.15 -21.12 32.85
N GLU A 322 1.12 -22.09 31.93
CA GLU A 322 0.34 -23.31 32.08
C GLU A 322 0.94 -24.26 33.14
N ALA A 323 2.27 -24.44 33.14
CA ALA A 323 2.93 -25.27 34.15
C ALA A 323 2.92 -24.64 35.57
N ALA A 324 2.93 -23.31 35.71
CA ALA A 324 2.75 -22.63 36.99
C ALA A 324 1.32 -22.73 37.54
N SER A 325 0.35 -23.06 36.68
CA SER A 325 -1.01 -23.37 37.12
C SER A 325 -1.11 -24.77 37.76
N GLU A 326 -0.26 -25.71 37.33
CA GLU A 326 -0.22 -27.09 37.80
C GLU A 326 0.74 -27.33 38.97
N ASP A 327 2.00 -26.86 38.88
CA ASP A 327 3.00 -26.96 39.95
C ASP A 327 3.84 -25.67 40.05
N PRO A 328 3.34 -24.66 40.80
CA PRO A 328 4.05 -23.40 41.01
C PRO A 328 5.39 -23.56 41.74
N GLU A 329 5.57 -24.64 42.50
CA GLU A 329 6.77 -24.88 43.33
C GLU A 329 7.96 -25.32 42.48
N SER A 330 7.76 -26.27 41.57
CA SER A 330 8.82 -26.77 40.69
C SER A 330 9.21 -25.73 39.63
N ILE A 331 8.22 -25.02 39.06
CA ILE A 331 8.46 -23.96 38.08
C ILE A 331 9.19 -22.76 38.69
N GLY A 332 8.80 -22.33 39.90
CA GLY A 332 9.48 -21.25 40.60
C GLY A 332 10.95 -21.54 40.87
N ALA A 333 11.31 -22.81 41.11
CA ALA A 333 12.71 -23.22 41.30
C ALA A 333 13.49 -23.25 39.98
N ALA A 334 12.88 -23.75 38.90
CA ALA A 334 13.52 -23.79 37.58
C ALA A 334 13.77 -22.38 37.02
N LEU A 335 12.82 -21.45 37.18
CA LEU A 335 12.97 -20.05 36.78
C LEU A 335 14.09 -19.35 37.56
N ALA A 336 14.23 -19.64 38.86
CA ALA A 336 15.28 -19.05 39.68
C ALA A 336 16.68 -19.55 39.30
N GLU A 337 16.80 -20.84 38.94
CA GLU A 337 18.07 -21.41 38.49
C GLU A 337 18.45 -20.93 37.09
N ALA A 338 17.48 -20.89 36.16
CA ALA A 338 17.71 -20.42 34.79
C ALA A 338 18.01 -18.91 34.72
N ALA A 339 17.44 -18.10 35.62
CA ALA A 339 17.76 -16.68 35.73
C ALA A 339 19.21 -16.41 36.19
N ILE A 340 19.87 -17.38 36.82
CA ILE A 340 21.30 -17.28 37.16
C ILE A 340 22.15 -17.48 35.90
N GLU A 341 21.70 -18.31 34.97
CA GLU A 341 22.46 -18.71 33.78
C GLU A 341 22.29 -17.72 32.62
N ASP A 342 21.05 -17.24 32.35
CA ASP A 342 20.77 -16.19 31.36
C ASP A 342 19.60 -15.27 31.78
N PRO A 343 19.88 -14.18 32.52
CA PRO A 343 18.85 -13.29 33.05
C PRO A 343 18.12 -12.46 31.97
N GLU A 344 18.71 -12.22 30.80
CA GLU A 344 18.08 -11.40 29.75
C GLU A 344 17.00 -12.19 29.00
N SER A 345 17.31 -13.42 28.59
CA SER A 345 16.35 -14.30 27.90
C SER A 345 15.20 -14.73 28.81
N ILE A 346 15.48 -14.98 30.10
CA ILE A 346 14.46 -15.30 31.10
C ILE A 346 13.58 -14.09 31.40
N GLY A 347 14.15 -12.88 31.44
CA GLY A 347 13.40 -11.64 31.60
C GLY A 347 12.37 -11.43 30.49
N ALA A 348 12.74 -11.68 29.24
CA ALA A 348 11.84 -11.60 28.08
C ALA A 348 10.72 -12.65 28.15
N ALA A 349 11.04 -13.90 28.51
CA ALA A 349 10.08 -14.98 28.64
C ALA A 349 9.03 -14.72 29.74
N ILE A 350 9.44 -14.14 30.88
CA ILE A 350 8.54 -13.79 32.00
C ILE A 350 7.58 -12.65 31.61
N ILE A 351 8.04 -11.67 30.83
CA ILE A 351 7.18 -10.57 30.34
C ILE A 351 6.07 -11.13 29.44
N PHE A 352 6.39 -12.08 28.56
CA PHE A 352 5.42 -12.74 27.70
C PHE A 352 4.46 -13.67 28.48
N ALA A 353 4.98 -14.45 29.44
CA ALA A 353 4.15 -15.34 30.28
C ALA A 353 3.10 -14.58 31.11
N ARG A 354 3.41 -13.34 31.50
CA ARG A 354 2.48 -12.45 32.21
C ARG A 354 1.26 -12.08 31.38
N GLU A 355 1.39 -12.04 30.06
CA GLU A 355 0.31 -11.70 29.13
C GLU A 355 -0.75 -12.82 29.03
N ILE A 356 -0.44 -14.00 29.61
CA ILE A 356 -1.26 -15.21 29.55
C ILE A 356 -1.98 -15.47 30.89
N ASP A 357 -1.26 -15.54 32.03
CA ASP A 357 -1.85 -15.63 33.39
C ASP A 357 -0.96 -14.99 34.47
N GLU A 358 -1.31 -13.76 34.85
CA GLU A 358 -0.57 -12.97 35.84
C GLU A 358 -0.60 -13.58 37.27
N HIS A 359 -1.66 -14.32 37.63
CA HIS A 359 -1.85 -14.84 38.98
C HIS A 359 -1.06 -16.12 39.24
N ALA A 360 -1.02 -17.04 38.28
CA ALA A 360 -0.22 -18.26 38.37
C ALA A 360 1.28 -17.94 38.44
N LEU A 361 1.73 -17.02 37.58
CA LEU A 361 3.12 -16.57 37.50
C LEU A 361 3.57 -15.85 38.78
N GLY A 362 2.70 -15.00 39.35
CA GLY A 362 2.97 -14.33 40.63
C GLY A 362 3.24 -15.31 41.79
N ARG A 363 2.51 -16.43 41.85
CA ARG A 363 2.73 -17.48 42.88
C ARG A 363 4.04 -18.22 42.68
N ALA A 364 4.37 -18.58 41.44
CA ALA A 364 5.61 -19.28 41.12
C ALA A 364 6.85 -18.42 41.46
N LEU A 365 6.83 -17.13 41.11
CA LEU A 365 7.91 -16.18 41.43
C LEU A 365 8.09 -15.98 42.95
N GLN A 366 6.99 -15.88 43.69
CA GLN A 366 7.03 -15.71 45.15
C GLN A 366 7.63 -16.93 45.85
N LYS A 367 7.39 -18.13 45.32
CA LYS A 367 7.90 -19.38 45.87
C LYS A 367 9.35 -19.67 45.46
N GLY A 368 9.73 -19.35 44.22
CA GLY A 368 11.13 -19.37 43.77
C GLY A 368 12.03 -18.49 44.64
N ARG A 369 11.55 -17.27 44.97
CA ARG A 369 12.24 -16.33 45.86
C ARG A 369 12.47 -16.86 47.28
N SER A 370 11.63 -17.79 47.77
CA SER A 370 11.82 -18.40 49.10
C SER A 370 12.94 -19.44 49.16
N ARG A 371 13.32 -20.01 48.01
CA ARG A 371 14.42 -20.98 47.89
C ARG A 371 15.75 -20.31 47.54
N ASN A 372 15.74 -19.27 46.70
CA ASN A 372 16.95 -18.57 46.31
C ASN A 372 16.74 -17.05 46.23
N PRO A 373 16.92 -16.32 47.34
CA PRO A 373 16.70 -14.88 47.39
C PRO A 373 17.74 -14.06 46.61
N GLU A 374 18.90 -14.63 46.29
CA GLU A 374 19.99 -13.95 45.55
C GLU A 374 19.76 -13.96 44.03
N ALA A 375 19.12 -15.02 43.49
CA ALA A 375 18.80 -15.13 42.06
C ALA A 375 17.73 -14.14 41.55
N LEU A 376 16.89 -13.64 42.46
CA LEU A 376 15.72 -12.80 42.14
C LEU A 376 15.75 -11.43 42.85
N GLY A 377 16.91 -11.00 43.35
CA GLY A 377 16.99 -9.84 44.24
C GLY A 377 18.14 -8.88 43.98
N VAL A 378 17.84 -7.74 43.34
CA VAL A 378 18.19 -6.40 43.89
C VAL A 378 17.02 -5.43 43.66
N THR A 379 16.06 -5.40 44.58
CA THR A 379 15.10 -4.30 44.73
C THR A 379 14.88 -3.99 46.21
N ASN A 380 15.87 -3.40 46.87
CA ASN A 380 15.61 -2.65 48.10
C ASN A 380 15.26 -1.22 47.72
N GLY A 381 13.97 -0.96 47.52
CA GLY A 381 13.47 0.38 47.26
C GLY A 381 11.98 0.44 46.98
N VAL A 382 11.21 0.70 48.04
CA VAL A 382 9.83 1.23 48.03
C VAL A 382 8.73 0.23 47.64
N LEU A 383 8.14 -0.42 48.64
CA LEU A 383 6.79 -0.14 49.15
C LEU A 383 6.50 -1.14 50.29
N SER A 384 6.10 -0.59 51.43
CA SER A 384 5.76 -1.35 52.64
C SER A 384 4.62 -2.31 52.38
N GLN A 385 4.72 -3.48 53.02
CA GLN A 385 3.62 -4.39 53.29
C GLN A 385 2.41 -3.59 53.78
N GLU A 386 1.36 -3.50 52.96
CA GLU A 386 -0.05 -3.42 53.35
C GLU A 386 -0.90 -3.36 52.05
N ASP A 387 -1.95 -4.18 52.01
CA ASP A 387 -2.98 -4.30 50.96
C ASP A 387 -2.62 -4.92 49.59
N LEU A 388 -2.47 -6.26 49.57
CA LEU A 388 -2.46 -7.06 48.34
C LEU A 388 -3.88 -7.41 47.89
N GLY A 389 -4.55 -6.46 47.24
CA GLY A 389 -5.83 -6.67 46.53
C GLY A 389 -5.75 -6.46 45.00
N SER A 390 -4.76 -5.73 44.50
CA SER A 390 -4.47 -5.60 43.06
C SER A 390 -3.10 -4.96 42.94
N GLY A 391 -2.10 -5.65 42.37
CA GLY A 391 -0.75 -5.13 42.41
C GLY A 391 0.16 -5.77 41.38
N ILE A 392 0.31 -5.07 40.26
CA ILE A 392 1.31 -5.26 39.22
C ILE A 392 2.70 -5.48 39.85
N TRP A 393 3.31 -6.65 39.58
CA TRP A 393 4.68 -6.96 40.01
C TRP A 393 5.69 -6.33 39.05
N VAL A 394 6.65 -5.58 39.61
CA VAL A 394 7.76 -4.97 38.87
C VAL A 394 8.99 -5.86 39.02
N ILE A 395 9.44 -6.47 37.92
CA ILE A 395 10.73 -7.17 37.86
C ILE A 395 11.73 -6.20 37.22
N VAL A 396 12.77 -5.81 37.97
CA VAL A 396 13.88 -4.99 37.47
C VAL A 396 15.11 -5.90 37.38
N GLY A 397 15.52 -6.26 36.17
CA GLY A 397 16.85 -6.82 35.90
C GLY A 397 17.77 -5.71 35.41
N VAL A 398 18.92 -5.52 36.06
CA VAL A 398 20.01 -4.66 35.55
C VAL A 398 21.28 -5.49 35.47
N ALA A 399 21.77 -5.76 34.27
CA ALA A 399 23.20 -5.79 33.94
C ALA A 399 23.40 -5.82 32.40
N GLY A 400 23.88 -4.71 31.82
CA GLY A 400 24.52 -4.72 30.49
C GLY A 400 23.98 -3.78 29.40
N GLY A 401 24.30 -2.49 29.44
CA GLY A 401 24.50 -1.69 28.21
C GLY A 401 23.33 -0.94 27.55
N THR A 402 22.05 -1.34 27.67
CA THR A 402 20.93 -0.64 26.97
C THR A 402 19.69 -0.36 27.84
N GLY A 403 19.75 -0.62 29.15
CA GLY A 403 18.63 -0.55 30.09
C GLY A 403 18.00 0.82 30.40
N LEU A 404 18.37 1.90 29.70
CA LEU A 404 17.77 3.23 29.90
C LEU A 404 16.47 3.45 29.11
N ALA A 405 16.28 2.77 27.98
CA ALA A 405 15.07 2.95 27.15
C ALA A 405 13.83 2.26 27.76
N ILE A 406 14.03 1.09 28.39
CA ILE A 406 12.96 0.29 29.00
C ILE A 406 12.42 0.95 30.28
N LEU A 407 13.30 1.62 31.05
CA LEU A 407 12.91 2.38 32.25
C LEU A 407 12.01 3.58 31.91
N ALA A 408 12.20 4.23 30.76
CA ALA A 408 11.43 5.41 30.34
C ALA A 408 9.99 5.07 29.92
N ILE A 409 9.79 3.95 29.22
CA ILE A 409 8.46 3.51 28.75
C ILE A 409 7.61 3.04 29.95
N LEU A 410 8.20 2.33 30.91
CA LEU A 410 7.48 1.85 32.10
C LEU A 410 7.07 3.00 33.05
N LEU A 411 7.93 4.02 33.22
CA LEU A 411 7.62 5.22 34.00
C LEU A 411 6.52 6.06 33.33
N LEU A 412 6.45 6.13 32.00
CA LEU A 412 5.39 6.81 31.26
C LEU A 412 4.02 6.13 31.44
N VAL A 413 3.97 4.80 31.41
CA VAL A 413 2.73 4.03 31.65
C VAL A 413 2.26 4.15 33.10
N LEU A 414 3.19 4.10 34.07
CA LEU A 414 2.89 4.30 35.49
C LEU A 414 2.38 5.72 35.80
N ASN A 415 2.94 6.75 35.14
CA ASN A 415 2.50 8.13 35.34
C ASN A 415 1.12 8.40 34.72
N ARG A 416 0.80 7.75 33.59
CA ARG A 416 -0.53 7.84 32.93
C ARG A 416 -1.61 7.15 33.75
N ASN A 417 -1.33 5.98 34.32
CA ASN A 417 -2.28 5.26 35.18
C ASN A 417 -2.52 5.95 36.53
N ARG A 418 -1.52 6.62 37.11
CA ARG A 418 -1.71 7.47 38.31
C ARG A 418 -2.57 8.71 38.02
N LYS A 419 -2.46 9.28 36.82
CA LYS A 419 -3.29 10.43 36.40
C LYS A 419 -4.75 10.01 36.22
N ASN A 420 -5.00 8.89 35.54
CA ASN A 420 -6.34 8.35 35.34
C ASN A 420 -7.01 7.96 36.68
N LYS A 421 -6.25 7.39 37.63
CA LYS A 421 -6.78 7.04 38.96
C LYS A 421 -7.20 8.27 39.78
N ARG A 422 -6.41 9.36 39.73
CA ARG A 422 -6.77 10.64 40.38
C ARG A 422 -7.98 11.31 39.72
N GLU A 423 -8.13 11.20 38.41
CA GLU A 423 -9.29 11.74 37.69
C GLU A 423 -10.58 10.97 38.05
N THR A 424 -10.52 9.64 38.17
CA THR A 424 -11.67 8.82 38.62
C THR A 424 -12.04 8.99 40.10
N GLU A 425 -11.07 9.28 40.98
CA GLU A 425 -11.31 9.54 42.41
C GLU A 425 -11.86 10.97 42.68
N LEU A 426 -11.69 11.89 41.73
CA LEU A 426 -12.27 13.24 41.76
C LEU A 426 -13.70 13.32 41.18
N GLU A 427 -14.09 12.36 40.35
CA GLU A 427 -15.47 12.27 39.82
C GLU A 427 -16.43 11.48 40.73
N THR A 428 -15.91 10.84 41.78
CA THR A 428 -16.70 10.00 42.71
C THR A 428 -16.76 10.51 44.15
N ASN A 429 -16.32 11.75 44.41
CA ASN A 429 -16.49 12.43 45.71
C ASN A 429 -17.29 13.73 45.60
#